data_AF-A0A8H5X2Y1-F1
#
_entry.id   AF-A0A8H5X2Y1-F1
#
_cell.length_a   1.000
_cell.length_b   1.000
_cell.length_c   1.000
_cell.angle_alpha   90.00
_cell.angle_beta   90.00
_cell.angle_gamma   90.00
#
_symmetry.space_group_name_H-M   'P 1'
#
loop_
_entity.id
_entity.type
_entity.pdbx_description
1 polymer ?
#
loop_
_entity_poly.entity_id
_entity_poly.type
_entity_poly.pdbx_seq_one_letter_code
_entity_poly.pdbx_strand_id
1 'polypeptide(L)'
;MTHSSSFGEILAPGDAAQLINLGLVNLPSPPNGSIQIHKRRLNRTSDGENKHIPLDVNAGSRPDAFATIPEMLISKATIEYVGFNSDKATEIWSGWVNWPRGFIIRETDPSGSTTLEVSFLDWMERHTGDPNSDDIWEDDNSAWFRYMEQCGIATELQQSIMDPRFKDMRLTGTCIGWLRNTMQMRYAGLEDVQRASAEREKALGTRGTSTRPQRQSGLASRETDTLTRPSIITGYTVLYKAVDQARINGLFDHQGSINGIGSLLSPTDFSRTKRMFCFTPDYSLARKQAAWIKRRGPPAVIVQIAVQDSAITSMDPDDIQCAFWPNSNWRELVWHSRTKRRFPNELKKYNDAILIIGTIANRPSAYYEQRSPTDLTTEACVVRVRGPNKGGYRTAVQYVFSPEDEGETFLEDQASSTMKIFHFGTPELESWAKENSRFDWGV
;
A
#
# COMPACT_ATOMS: atom_id res chain seq x y z
N MET A 1 -6.79 -42.26 -1.74
CA MET A 1 -7.28 -41.29 -0.74
C MET A 1 -6.78 -39.93 -1.20
N THR A 2 -7.71 -39.10 -1.63
CA THR A 2 -7.49 -37.86 -2.37
C THR A 2 -6.95 -36.78 -1.44
N HIS A 3 -5.70 -36.36 -1.65
CA HIS A 3 -5.25 -35.03 -1.22
C HIS A 3 -6.03 -34.00 -2.03
N SER A 4 -7.14 -33.52 -1.46
CA SER A 4 -7.78 -32.27 -1.87
C SER A 4 -6.85 -31.15 -1.42
N SER A 5 -5.88 -30.80 -2.26
CA SER A 5 -5.04 -29.62 -2.07
C SER A 5 -5.97 -28.41 -1.99
N SER A 6 -5.97 -27.74 -0.84
CA SER A 6 -6.71 -26.52 -0.49
C SER A 6 -6.23 -25.32 -1.31
N PHE A 7 -6.38 -25.36 -2.64
CA PHE A 7 -5.98 -24.24 -3.49
C PHE A 7 -6.92 -23.07 -3.23
N GLY A 8 -6.43 -22.10 -2.45
CA GLY A 8 -7.03 -20.78 -2.30
C GLY A 8 -7.87 -20.54 -1.05
N GLU A 9 -7.96 -21.46 -0.08
CA GLU A 9 -8.65 -21.16 1.19
C GLU A 9 -7.93 -20.04 1.95
N ILE A 10 -8.68 -19.03 2.43
CA ILE A 10 -8.08 -17.92 3.19
C ILE A 10 -7.74 -18.34 4.62
N LEU A 11 -8.50 -19.25 5.22
CA LEU A 11 -8.14 -19.82 6.52
C LEU A 11 -7.68 -21.26 6.34
N ALA A 12 -6.52 -21.60 6.89
CA ALA A 12 -6.03 -22.97 6.91
C ALA A 12 -7.01 -23.86 7.70
N PRO A 13 -7.34 -25.09 7.26
CA PRO A 13 -8.44 -25.89 7.82
C PRO A 13 -8.43 -26.07 9.34
N GLY A 14 -7.26 -26.33 9.92
CA GLY A 14 -7.07 -26.52 11.36
C GLY A 14 -7.20 -25.22 12.16
N ASP A 15 -6.68 -24.12 11.64
CA ASP A 15 -6.88 -22.78 12.23
C ASP A 15 -8.35 -22.35 12.13
N ALA A 16 -8.99 -22.58 10.98
CA ALA A 16 -10.41 -22.31 10.77
C ALA A 16 -11.28 -23.05 11.80
N ALA A 17 -11.07 -24.37 11.95
CA ALA A 17 -11.80 -25.19 12.92
C ALA A 17 -11.59 -24.69 14.36
N GLN A 18 -10.36 -24.30 14.72
CA GLN A 18 -10.08 -23.75 16.04
C GLN A 18 -10.82 -22.42 16.27
N LEU A 19 -10.77 -21.50 15.31
CA LEU A 19 -11.39 -20.18 15.42
C LEU A 19 -12.93 -20.28 15.49
N ILE A 20 -13.54 -21.21 14.74
CA ILE A 20 -14.97 -21.52 14.82
C ILE A 20 -15.33 -22.02 16.22
N ASN A 21 -14.57 -22.98 16.77
CA ASN A 21 -14.80 -23.49 18.12
C ASN A 21 -14.68 -22.42 19.21
N LEU A 22 -13.89 -21.37 18.96
CA LEU A 22 -13.73 -20.22 19.85
C LEU A 22 -14.77 -19.11 19.61
N GLY A 23 -15.68 -19.26 18.63
CA GLY A 23 -16.63 -18.21 18.25
C GLY A 23 -15.99 -16.98 17.60
N LEU A 24 -14.74 -17.11 17.16
CA LEU A 24 -13.95 -16.03 16.54
C LEU A 24 -14.09 -16.00 15.01
N VAL A 25 -14.72 -17.02 14.43
CA VAL A 25 -15.16 -17.06 13.03
C VAL A 25 -16.62 -17.46 12.99
N ASN A 26 -17.43 -16.70 12.24
CA ASN A 26 -18.83 -17.00 11.98
C ASN A 26 -19.02 -17.21 10.47
N LEU A 27 -19.69 -18.30 10.13
CA LEU A 27 -20.08 -18.60 8.76
C LEU A 27 -21.51 -18.06 8.53
N PRO A 28 -21.73 -17.23 7.51
CA PRO A 28 -23.07 -16.74 7.21
C PRO A 28 -24.01 -17.90 6.83
N SER A 29 -25.27 -17.77 7.22
CA SER A 29 -26.34 -18.70 6.86
C SER A 29 -27.47 -17.91 6.18
N PRO A 30 -27.72 -18.09 4.88
CA PRO A 30 -27.05 -19.02 3.95
C PRO A 30 -25.60 -18.60 3.60
N PRO A 31 -24.75 -19.55 3.16
CA PRO A 31 -23.40 -19.24 2.68
C PRO A 31 -23.43 -18.30 1.47
N ASN A 32 -22.56 -17.29 1.48
CA ASN A 32 -22.41 -16.33 0.38
C ASN A 32 -20.95 -16.22 -0.12
N GLY A 33 -20.08 -17.18 0.25
CA GLY A 33 -18.65 -17.18 -0.09
C GLY A 33 -17.81 -16.20 0.73
N SER A 34 -18.38 -15.59 1.78
CA SER A 34 -17.67 -14.77 2.75
C SER A 34 -17.79 -15.36 4.16
N ILE A 35 -16.87 -14.97 5.04
CA ILE A 35 -16.87 -15.32 6.47
C ILE A 35 -16.71 -14.05 7.30
N GLN A 36 -17.19 -14.07 8.54
CA GLN A 36 -16.90 -13.03 9.52
C GLN A 36 -15.81 -13.53 10.47
N ILE A 37 -14.67 -12.85 10.49
CA ILE A 37 -13.56 -13.17 11.39
C ILE A 37 -13.34 -12.04 12.39
N HIS A 38 -13.07 -12.40 13.64
CA HIS A 38 -12.76 -11.44 14.69
C HIS A 38 -11.51 -10.63 14.30
N LYS A 39 -11.56 -9.30 14.37
CA LYS A 39 -10.51 -8.40 13.86
C LYS A 39 -9.13 -8.73 14.40
N ARG A 40 -9.01 -9.18 15.65
CA ARG A 40 -7.75 -9.67 16.30
C ARG A 40 -7.11 -10.91 15.65
N ARG A 41 -7.77 -11.56 14.69
CA ARG A 41 -7.34 -12.81 14.07
C ARG A 41 -7.16 -12.72 12.56
N LEU A 42 -7.32 -11.52 11.98
CA LEU A 42 -7.08 -11.28 10.56
C LEU A 42 -5.64 -11.61 10.18
N ASN A 43 -4.67 -10.84 10.66
CA ASN A 43 -3.26 -11.00 10.29
C ASN A 43 -2.33 -11.02 11.52
N ARG A 44 -1.02 -11.05 11.28
CA ARG A 44 0.00 -11.20 12.32
C ARG A 44 0.05 -10.05 13.35
N THR A 45 -0.36 -8.83 12.99
CA THR A 45 -0.32 -7.66 13.90
C THR A 45 -1.69 -7.33 14.48
N SER A 46 -2.74 -7.94 13.92
CA SER A 46 -4.12 -7.66 14.24
C SER A 46 -4.47 -7.82 15.72
N ASP A 47 -3.82 -8.74 16.44
CA ASP A 47 -4.05 -8.93 17.88
C ASP A 47 -3.62 -7.70 18.69
N GLY A 48 -2.47 -7.10 18.34
CA GLY A 48 -1.95 -5.89 18.98
C GLY A 48 -2.76 -4.65 18.62
N GLU A 49 -3.09 -4.47 17.35
CA GLU A 49 -3.90 -3.34 16.86
C GLU A 49 -5.30 -3.32 17.49
N ASN A 50 -5.92 -4.49 17.56
CA ASN A 50 -7.28 -4.63 18.06
C ASN A 50 -7.31 -5.11 19.51
N LYS A 51 -6.24 -4.90 20.30
CA LYS A 51 -6.14 -5.32 21.71
C LYS A 51 -7.26 -4.77 22.60
N HIS A 52 -7.82 -3.64 22.21
CA HIS A 52 -8.96 -2.98 22.87
C HIS A 52 -10.29 -3.71 22.65
N ILE A 53 -10.33 -4.70 21.75
CA ILE A 53 -11.50 -5.54 21.47
C ILE A 53 -11.35 -6.85 22.28
N PRO A 54 -12.24 -7.13 23.26
CA PRO A 54 -12.22 -8.40 23.99
C PRO A 54 -12.51 -9.58 23.05
N LEU A 55 -11.93 -10.76 23.31
CA LEU A 55 -12.09 -11.95 22.47
C LEU A 55 -13.36 -12.75 22.77
N ASP A 56 -14.01 -12.48 23.89
CA ASP A 56 -15.25 -13.12 24.36
C ASP A 56 -16.52 -12.45 23.80
N VAL A 57 -16.38 -11.58 22.79
CA VAL A 57 -17.49 -10.91 22.12
C VAL A 57 -18.04 -11.74 20.97
N ASN A 58 -19.37 -11.75 20.83
CA ASN A 58 -20.07 -12.40 19.73
C ASN A 58 -20.40 -11.37 18.62
N ALA A 59 -20.37 -11.79 17.36
CA ALA A 59 -20.72 -10.95 16.21
C ALA A 59 -22.13 -10.33 16.30
N GLY A 60 -23.09 -11.00 16.95
CA GLY A 60 -24.43 -10.47 17.17
C GLY A 60 -24.50 -9.30 18.16
N SER A 61 -23.61 -9.25 19.15
CA SER A 61 -23.58 -8.18 20.15
C SER A 61 -22.60 -7.05 19.80
N ARG A 62 -21.51 -7.39 19.10
CA ARG A 62 -20.42 -6.48 18.70
C ARG A 62 -20.02 -6.73 17.25
N PRO A 63 -20.86 -6.37 16.26
CA PRO A 63 -20.54 -6.59 14.85
C PRO A 63 -19.28 -5.82 14.42
N ASP A 64 -18.98 -4.71 15.08
CA ASP A 64 -17.77 -3.90 14.90
C ASP A 64 -16.49 -4.63 15.31
N ALA A 65 -16.57 -5.71 16.09
CA ALA A 65 -15.42 -6.56 16.45
C ALA A 65 -15.00 -7.52 15.32
N PHE A 66 -15.84 -7.69 14.30
CA PHE A 66 -15.63 -8.63 13.21
C PHE A 66 -15.38 -7.90 11.89
N ALA A 67 -14.68 -8.55 10.98
CA ALA A 67 -14.49 -8.14 9.60
C ALA A 67 -15.04 -9.23 8.68
N THR A 68 -15.72 -8.81 7.62
CA THR A 68 -16.17 -9.71 6.56
C THR A 68 -15.08 -9.82 5.52
N ILE A 69 -14.64 -11.04 5.25
CA ILE A 69 -13.65 -11.36 4.21
C ILE A 69 -14.14 -12.53 3.36
N PRO A 70 -13.64 -12.73 2.13
CA PRO A 70 -13.93 -13.93 1.36
C PRO A 70 -13.47 -15.20 2.09
N GLU A 71 -14.12 -16.32 1.81
CA GLU A 71 -13.69 -17.64 2.26
C GLU A 71 -12.51 -18.17 1.42
N MET A 72 -12.56 -17.87 0.12
CA MET A 72 -11.58 -18.31 -0.89
C MET A 72 -10.96 -17.09 -1.56
N LEU A 73 -9.63 -17.10 -1.70
CA LEU A 73 -8.85 -16.05 -2.34
C LEU A 73 -9.26 -15.86 -3.81
N ILE A 74 -9.52 -16.96 -4.54
CA ILE A 74 -10.03 -16.93 -5.92
C ILE A 74 -11.53 -17.23 -5.88
N SER A 75 -12.35 -16.17 -5.85
CA SER A 75 -13.81 -16.30 -5.77
C SER A 75 -14.54 -15.03 -6.23
N LYS A 76 -15.85 -15.14 -6.48
CA LYS A 76 -16.73 -13.98 -6.65
C LYS A 76 -16.66 -13.03 -5.44
N ALA A 77 -16.64 -13.57 -4.23
CA ALA A 77 -16.58 -12.77 -3.01
C ALA A 77 -15.28 -11.94 -2.93
N THR A 78 -14.16 -12.45 -3.45
CA THR A 78 -12.93 -11.66 -3.58
C THR A 78 -13.08 -10.50 -4.55
N ILE A 79 -13.76 -10.70 -5.68
CA ILE A 79 -14.01 -9.63 -6.66
C ILE A 79 -14.85 -8.50 -6.01
N GLU A 80 -15.85 -8.85 -5.20
CA GLU A 80 -16.61 -7.87 -4.41
C GLU A 80 -15.73 -7.18 -3.36
N TYR A 81 -14.93 -7.96 -2.62
CA TYR A 81 -14.05 -7.45 -1.57
C TYR A 81 -13.03 -6.42 -2.07
N VAL A 82 -12.41 -6.67 -3.24
CA VAL A 82 -11.44 -5.73 -3.82
C VAL A 82 -12.08 -4.44 -4.35
N GLY A 83 -13.41 -4.41 -4.51
CA GLY A 83 -14.18 -3.18 -4.65
C GLY A 83 -15.22 -3.13 -5.76
N PHE A 84 -15.48 -4.22 -6.48
CA PHE A 84 -16.59 -4.26 -7.45
C PHE A 84 -17.94 -4.44 -6.75
N ASN A 85 -19.02 -3.95 -7.38
CA ASN A 85 -20.38 -4.25 -6.95
C ASN A 85 -20.76 -5.69 -7.34
N SER A 86 -21.88 -6.21 -6.79
CA SER A 86 -22.24 -7.62 -6.95
C SER A 86 -22.57 -8.01 -8.40
N ASP A 87 -23.18 -7.11 -9.16
CA ASP A 87 -23.53 -7.35 -10.56
C ASP A 87 -22.26 -7.50 -11.40
N LYS A 88 -21.32 -6.56 -11.25
CA LYS A 88 -20.03 -6.61 -11.94
C LYS A 88 -19.17 -7.78 -11.47
N ALA A 89 -19.16 -8.08 -10.18
CA ALA A 89 -18.47 -9.25 -9.67
C ALA A 89 -19.01 -10.55 -10.26
N THR A 90 -20.32 -10.64 -10.49
CA THR A 90 -20.96 -11.79 -11.16
C THR A 90 -20.50 -11.91 -12.61
N GLU A 91 -20.44 -10.80 -13.34
CA GLU A 91 -19.91 -10.75 -14.72
C GLU A 91 -18.45 -11.22 -14.78
N ILE A 92 -17.57 -10.62 -13.97
CA ILE A 92 -16.13 -10.91 -13.92
C ILE A 92 -15.88 -12.37 -13.54
N TRP A 93 -16.60 -12.86 -12.53
CA TRP A 93 -16.51 -14.25 -12.08
C TRP A 93 -16.96 -15.22 -13.17
N SER A 94 -18.07 -14.92 -13.85
CA SER A 94 -18.57 -15.75 -14.94
C SER A 94 -17.54 -15.86 -16.07
N GLY A 95 -16.82 -14.77 -16.38
CA GLY A 95 -15.71 -14.80 -17.33
C GLY A 95 -14.53 -15.66 -16.86
N TRP A 96 -14.16 -15.58 -15.59
CA TRP A 96 -13.09 -16.40 -15.00
C TRP A 96 -13.40 -17.89 -15.01
N VAL A 97 -14.63 -18.28 -14.64
CA VAL A 97 -15.03 -19.69 -14.57
C VAL A 97 -15.21 -20.29 -15.97
N ASN A 98 -15.73 -19.52 -16.91
CA ASN A 98 -15.93 -19.93 -18.31
C ASN A 98 -14.74 -19.56 -19.21
N TRP A 99 -13.52 -19.59 -18.66
CA TRP A 99 -12.31 -19.19 -19.38
C TRP A 99 -12.15 -19.98 -20.69
N PRO A 100 -11.92 -19.30 -21.83
CA PRO A 100 -11.79 -19.98 -23.10
C PRO A 100 -10.52 -20.83 -23.14
N ARG A 101 -10.58 -21.98 -23.82
CA ARG A 101 -9.37 -22.76 -24.11
C ARG A 101 -8.48 -21.97 -25.06
N GLY A 102 -7.19 -21.87 -24.76
CA GLY A 102 -6.24 -21.17 -25.62
C GLY A 102 -4.80 -21.18 -25.08
N PHE A 103 -3.95 -20.38 -25.71
CA PHE A 103 -2.55 -20.20 -25.30
C PHE A 103 -2.39 -19.39 -24.01
N ILE A 104 -3.45 -18.71 -23.58
CA ILE A 104 -3.51 -17.97 -22.33
C ILE A 104 -4.36 -18.78 -21.35
N ILE A 105 -3.78 -19.16 -20.21
CA ILE A 105 -4.41 -19.96 -19.16
C ILE A 105 -4.53 -19.17 -17.86
N ARG A 106 -5.37 -19.63 -16.94
CA ARG A 106 -5.46 -19.08 -15.58
C ARG A 106 -4.35 -19.63 -14.71
N GLU A 107 -3.99 -18.90 -13.66
CA GLU A 107 -3.06 -19.38 -12.61
C GLU A 107 -3.53 -20.66 -11.89
N THR A 108 -4.82 -21.01 -12.01
CA THR A 108 -5.40 -22.24 -11.46
C THR A 108 -5.38 -23.41 -12.45
N ASP A 109 -5.07 -23.16 -13.72
CA ASP A 109 -5.04 -24.21 -14.74
C ASP A 109 -3.69 -24.93 -14.74
N PRO A 110 -3.63 -26.21 -15.14
CA PRO A 110 -2.36 -26.93 -15.23
C PRO A 110 -1.40 -26.25 -16.22
N SER A 111 -0.24 -25.80 -15.73
CA SER A 111 0.76 -25.11 -16.56
C SER A 111 1.44 -26.06 -17.55
N GLY A 112 1.51 -25.66 -18.82
CA GLY A 112 2.40 -26.26 -19.83
C GLY A 112 3.63 -25.37 -20.08
N SER A 113 4.70 -25.91 -20.69
CA SER A 113 5.97 -25.18 -20.89
C SER A 113 5.91 -24.00 -21.88
N THR A 114 4.76 -23.75 -22.52
CA THR A 114 4.59 -22.73 -23.58
C THR A 114 3.34 -21.84 -23.41
N THR A 115 2.64 -21.90 -22.28
CA THR A 115 1.40 -21.13 -22.04
C THR A 115 1.67 -19.83 -21.28
N LEU A 116 0.99 -18.75 -21.67
CA LEU A 116 0.98 -17.50 -20.91
C LEU A 116 -0.05 -17.60 -19.78
N GLU A 117 0.36 -17.34 -18.55
CA GLU A 117 -0.51 -17.39 -17.38
C GLU A 117 -1.07 -15.99 -17.06
N VAL A 118 -2.34 -15.93 -16.65
CA VAL A 118 -2.99 -14.73 -16.12
C VAL A 118 -3.36 -14.96 -14.67
N SER A 119 -2.89 -14.08 -13.80
CA SER A 119 -3.28 -14.08 -12.39
C SER A 119 -4.73 -13.63 -12.20
N PHE A 120 -5.39 -14.07 -11.12
CA PHE A 120 -6.74 -13.63 -10.83
C PHE A 120 -6.83 -12.12 -10.58
N LEU A 121 -5.79 -11.53 -9.98
CA LEU A 121 -5.69 -10.09 -9.77
C LEU A 121 -5.59 -9.32 -11.10
N ASP A 122 -4.73 -9.76 -12.02
CA ASP A 122 -4.60 -9.13 -13.35
C ASP A 122 -5.90 -9.22 -14.14
N TRP A 123 -6.63 -10.35 -14.01
CA TRP A 123 -7.95 -10.49 -14.60
C TRP A 123 -8.92 -9.45 -14.08
N MET A 124 -9.04 -9.29 -12.75
CA MET A 124 -9.91 -8.28 -12.13
C MET A 124 -9.54 -6.85 -12.57
N GLU A 125 -8.26 -6.51 -12.59
CA GLU A 125 -7.78 -5.16 -12.97
C GLU A 125 -8.08 -4.78 -14.42
N ARG A 126 -8.26 -5.74 -15.33
CA ARG A 126 -8.66 -5.44 -16.71
C ARG A 126 -10.06 -4.85 -16.80
N HIS A 127 -10.93 -5.14 -15.83
CA HIS A 127 -12.30 -4.60 -15.81
C HIS A 127 -12.39 -3.16 -15.31
N THR A 128 -11.27 -2.53 -14.92
CA THR A 128 -11.23 -1.10 -14.60
C THR A 128 -10.96 -0.21 -15.83
N GLY A 129 -10.81 -0.78 -17.02
CA GLY A 129 -10.52 -0.05 -18.27
C GLY A 129 -9.04 -0.06 -18.68
N ASP A 130 -8.73 0.51 -19.85
CA ASP A 130 -7.36 0.66 -20.34
C ASP A 130 -6.76 2.00 -19.85
N PRO A 131 -5.68 1.98 -19.07
CA PRO A 131 -5.02 3.21 -18.60
C PRO A 131 -4.45 4.09 -19.73
N ASN A 132 -4.34 3.58 -20.95
CA ASN A 132 -3.78 4.32 -22.09
C ASN A 132 -4.83 5.05 -22.94
N SER A 133 -6.14 4.80 -22.76
CA SER A 133 -7.17 5.35 -23.65
C SER A 133 -8.14 6.33 -22.99
N ASP A 134 -8.65 6.04 -21.78
CA ASP A 134 -9.89 6.69 -21.27
C ASP A 134 -9.84 7.08 -19.78
N ASP A 135 -8.66 7.33 -19.22
CA ASP A 135 -8.51 7.55 -17.78
C ASP A 135 -8.87 8.98 -17.32
N ILE A 136 -9.58 9.08 -16.20
CA ILE A 136 -10.02 10.36 -15.61
C ILE A 136 -9.03 10.81 -14.54
N TRP A 137 -8.56 12.05 -14.64
CA TRP A 137 -7.64 12.61 -13.65
C TRP A 137 -7.84 14.09 -13.35
N GLU A 138 -8.72 14.75 -14.10
CA GLU A 138 -9.09 16.14 -13.86
C GLU A 138 -9.88 16.29 -12.56
N ASP A 139 -10.00 17.53 -12.09
CA ASP A 139 -10.76 17.86 -10.90
C ASP A 139 -12.26 18.00 -11.17
N ASP A 140 -12.85 16.97 -11.79
CA ASP A 140 -14.29 16.86 -12.02
C ASP A 140 -14.85 15.66 -11.27
N ASN A 141 -15.43 15.91 -10.09
CA ASN A 141 -16.01 14.86 -9.27
C ASN A 141 -17.08 14.04 -10.02
N SER A 142 -17.86 14.66 -10.90
CA SER A 142 -18.92 13.98 -11.65
C SER A 142 -18.34 12.99 -12.65
N ALA A 143 -17.25 13.36 -13.33
CA ALA A 143 -16.54 12.46 -14.24
C ALA A 143 -15.96 11.24 -13.49
N TRP A 144 -15.36 11.45 -12.31
CA TRP A 144 -14.84 10.34 -11.50
C TRP A 144 -15.93 9.36 -11.05
N PHE A 145 -17.04 9.87 -10.50
CA PHE A 145 -18.15 9.01 -10.08
C PHE A 145 -18.76 8.25 -11.25
N ARG A 146 -19.03 8.95 -12.37
CA ARG A 146 -19.57 8.33 -13.58
C ARG A 146 -18.67 7.21 -14.11
N TYR A 147 -17.35 7.45 -14.14
CA TYR A 147 -16.39 6.44 -14.58
C TYR A 147 -16.41 5.20 -13.67
N MET A 148 -16.32 5.40 -12.35
CA MET A 148 -16.36 4.29 -11.39
C MET A 148 -17.69 3.52 -11.44
N GLU A 149 -18.82 4.20 -11.66
CA GLU A 149 -20.13 3.57 -11.84
C GLU A 149 -20.17 2.72 -13.11
N GLN A 150 -19.64 3.22 -14.23
CA GLN A 150 -19.51 2.46 -15.48
C GLN A 150 -18.62 1.22 -15.34
N CYS A 151 -17.54 1.33 -14.56
CA CYS A 151 -16.69 0.18 -14.22
C CYS A 151 -17.36 -0.81 -13.27
N GLY A 152 -18.53 -0.49 -12.70
CA GLY A 152 -19.23 -1.33 -11.72
C GLY A 152 -18.54 -1.37 -10.35
N ILE A 153 -17.91 -0.27 -9.93
CA ILE A 153 -17.27 -0.15 -8.62
C ILE A 153 -18.32 0.07 -7.54
N ALA A 154 -18.18 -0.60 -6.40
CA ALA A 154 -19.09 -0.47 -5.26
C ALA A 154 -19.07 0.94 -4.65
N THR A 155 -20.23 1.42 -4.20
CA THR A 155 -20.39 2.77 -3.62
C THR A 155 -19.44 3.05 -2.47
N GLU A 156 -19.14 2.04 -1.62
CA GLU A 156 -18.17 2.18 -0.53
C GLU A 156 -16.79 2.61 -1.06
N LEU A 157 -16.27 1.90 -2.06
CA LEU A 157 -14.96 2.22 -2.62
C LEU A 157 -14.98 3.56 -3.35
N GLN A 158 -16.07 3.88 -4.07
CA GLN A 158 -16.23 5.20 -4.69
C GLN A 158 -16.13 6.32 -3.65
N GLN A 159 -16.84 6.21 -2.54
CA GLN A 159 -16.82 7.19 -1.45
C GLN A 159 -15.46 7.26 -0.74
N SER A 160 -14.77 6.12 -0.62
CA SER A 160 -13.43 6.06 -0.05
C SER A 160 -12.39 6.76 -0.95
N ILE A 161 -12.49 6.62 -2.28
CA ILE A 161 -11.64 7.32 -3.27
C ILE A 161 -12.03 8.80 -3.43
N MET A 162 -13.30 9.15 -3.26
CA MET A 162 -13.79 10.52 -3.46
C MET A 162 -13.86 11.34 -2.17
N ASP A 163 -13.30 10.84 -1.08
CA ASP A 163 -13.27 11.54 0.21
C ASP A 163 -12.61 12.92 0.09
N PRO A 164 -13.35 14.03 0.29
CA PRO A 164 -12.86 15.38 0.02
C PRO A 164 -11.58 15.76 0.78
N ARG A 165 -11.35 15.15 1.96
CA ARG A 165 -10.16 15.40 2.79
C ARG A 165 -8.86 14.97 2.13
N PHE A 166 -8.96 14.13 1.09
CA PHE A 166 -7.85 13.57 0.34
C PHE A 166 -7.88 13.97 -1.13
N LYS A 167 -8.61 15.05 -1.48
CA LYS A 167 -8.70 15.55 -2.86
C LYS A 167 -7.32 15.75 -3.51
N ASP A 168 -6.39 16.37 -2.80
CA ASP A 168 -5.01 16.56 -3.28
C ASP A 168 -4.27 15.24 -3.50
N MET A 169 -4.46 14.25 -2.62
CA MET A 169 -3.91 12.90 -2.80
C MET A 169 -4.52 12.23 -4.03
N ARG A 170 -5.86 12.26 -4.16
CA ARG A 170 -6.60 11.72 -5.31
C ARG A 170 -6.08 12.33 -6.63
N LEU A 171 -5.83 13.62 -6.68
CA LEU A 171 -5.38 14.31 -7.90
C LEU A 171 -3.89 14.06 -8.25
N THR A 172 -3.13 13.32 -7.43
CA THR A 172 -1.76 12.89 -7.79
C THR A 172 -1.74 11.66 -8.70
N GLY A 173 -2.89 11.00 -8.87
CA GLY A 173 -3.06 9.82 -9.71
C GLY A 173 -4.28 9.96 -10.62
N THR A 174 -4.55 8.91 -11.37
CA THR A 174 -5.71 8.78 -12.23
C THR A 174 -6.77 7.87 -11.58
N CYS A 175 -7.99 7.87 -12.09
CA CYS A 175 -9.08 7.06 -11.56
C CYS A 175 -8.75 5.56 -11.68
N ILE A 176 -8.33 5.09 -12.85
CA ILE A 176 -7.91 3.69 -13.05
C ILE A 176 -6.72 3.37 -12.16
N GLY A 177 -5.75 4.29 -12.08
CA GLY A 177 -4.56 4.14 -11.23
C GLY A 177 -4.92 3.90 -9.77
N TRP A 178 -5.86 4.68 -9.21
CA TRP A 178 -6.30 4.48 -7.82
C TRP A 178 -7.18 3.25 -7.62
N LEU A 179 -8.02 2.89 -8.59
CA LEU A 179 -8.81 1.66 -8.52
C LEU A 179 -7.90 0.44 -8.45
N ARG A 180 -6.97 0.29 -9.41
CA ARG A 180 -6.01 -0.82 -9.43
C ARG A 180 -5.12 -0.83 -8.20
N ASN A 181 -4.59 0.32 -7.81
CA ASN A 181 -3.79 0.41 -6.58
C ASN A 181 -4.58 -0.05 -5.34
N THR A 182 -5.85 0.35 -5.21
CA THR A 182 -6.70 -0.11 -4.09
C THR A 182 -6.96 -1.61 -4.16
N MET A 183 -7.27 -2.15 -5.34
CA MET A 183 -7.54 -3.57 -5.55
C MET A 183 -6.33 -4.42 -5.17
N GLN A 184 -5.13 -4.06 -5.65
CA GLN A 184 -3.86 -4.72 -5.28
C GLN A 184 -3.65 -4.72 -3.78
N MET A 185 -3.85 -3.58 -3.13
CA MET A 185 -3.64 -3.48 -1.68
C MET A 185 -4.66 -4.30 -0.89
N ARG A 186 -5.94 -4.32 -1.30
CA ARG A 186 -6.97 -5.15 -0.67
C ARG A 186 -6.69 -6.64 -0.87
N TYR A 187 -6.31 -7.04 -2.08
CA TYR A 187 -5.97 -8.43 -2.41
C TYR A 187 -4.76 -8.92 -1.60
N ALA A 188 -3.67 -8.14 -1.56
CA ALA A 188 -2.50 -8.44 -0.73
C ALA A 188 -2.84 -8.54 0.77
N GLY A 189 -3.83 -7.77 1.22
CA GLY A 189 -4.38 -7.90 2.58
C GLY A 189 -4.98 -9.28 2.85
N LEU A 190 -5.67 -9.90 1.87
CA LEU A 190 -6.19 -11.26 2.00
C LEU A 190 -5.07 -12.31 2.00
N GLU A 191 -4.04 -12.13 1.17
CA GLU A 191 -2.86 -13.00 1.19
C GLU A 191 -2.13 -12.95 2.54
N ASP A 192 -2.11 -11.78 3.20
CA ASP A 192 -1.54 -11.64 4.54
C ASP A 192 -2.39 -12.36 5.62
N VAL A 193 -3.72 -12.34 5.48
CA VAL A 193 -4.62 -13.14 6.33
C VAL A 193 -4.35 -14.64 6.13
N GLN A 194 -4.24 -15.08 4.88
CA GLN A 194 -3.95 -16.47 4.54
C GLN A 194 -2.63 -16.95 5.12
N ARG A 195 -1.57 -16.14 5.00
CA ARG A 195 -0.27 -16.42 5.59
C ARG A 195 -0.35 -16.52 7.10
N ALA A 196 -1.00 -15.56 7.76
CA ALA A 196 -1.15 -15.56 9.21
C ALA A 196 -1.95 -16.78 9.72
N SER A 197 -2.96 -17.23 8.96
CA SER A 197 -3.71 -18.45 9.28
C SER A 197 -2.84 -19.71 9.15
N ALA A 198 -2.06 -19.84 8.07
CA ALA A 198 -1.13 -20.95 7.88
C ALA A 198 -0.05 -21.01 8.98
N GLU A 199 0.44 -19.85 9.44
CA GLU A 199 1.38 -19.77 10.57
C GLU A 199 0.75 -20.26 11.88
N ARG A 200 -0.50 -19.88 12.17
CA ARG A 200 -1.24 -20.37 13.35
C ARG A 200 -1.47 -21.87 13.29
N GLU A 201 -1.82 -22.41 12.13
CA GLU A 201 -1.99 -23.86 11.96
C GLU A 201 -0.68 -24.63 12.23
N LYS A 202 0.46 -24.16 11.69
CA LYS A 202 1.78 -24.75 11.99
C LYS A 202 2.06 -24.74 13.50
N ALA A 203 1.68 -23.68 14.21
CA ALA A 203 1.82 -23.61 15.66
C ALA A 203 0.91 -24.60 16.41
N LEU A 204 -0.26 -24.95 15.87
CA LEU A 204 -1.14 -25.99 16.44
C LEU A 204 -0.50 -27.38 16.34
N GLY A 205 0.07 -27.74 15.19
CA GLY A 205 0.75 -29.03 15.00
C GLY A 205 1.96 -29.21 15.92
N THR A 206 2.66 -28.13 16.23
CA THR A 206 3.86 -28.13 17.11
C THR A 206 3.51 -28.34 18.59
N ARG A 207 2.28 -28.03 19.02
CA ARG A 207 1.83 -28.23 20.42
C ARG A 207 1.59 -29.70 20.79
N GLY A 208 1.56 -30.62 19.82
CA GLY A 208 1.42 -32.06 20.05
C GLY A 208 2.62 -32.73 20.72
N THR A 209 3.78 -32.05 20.84
CA THR A 209 5.04 -32.67 21.31
C THR A 209 5.75 -31.96 22.46
N SER A 210 5.22 -30.87 23.03
CA SER A 210 5.84 -30.24 24.20
C SER A 210 4.85 -29.46 25.07
N THR A 211 4.55 -30.01 26.26
CA THR A 211 3.94 -29.30 27.38
C THR A 211 4.94 -28.31 27.98
N ARG A 212 4.97 -27.08 27.44
CA ARG A 212 5.51 -25.93 28.16
C ARG A 212 4.66 -24.68 27.84
N PRO A 213 4.33 -23.82 28.81
CA PRO A 213 3.57 -22.61 28.54
C PRO A 213 4.41 -21.69 27.66
N GLN A 214 4.08 -21.62 26.39
CA GLN A 214 4.85 -20.86 25.41
C GLN A 214 4.48 -19.38 25.55
N ARG A 215 5.39 -18.61 26.16
CA ARG A 215 5.58 -17.19 25.87
C ARG A 215 5.63 -17.06 24.35
N GLN A 216 4.67 -16.35 23.77
CA GLN A 216 4.62 -16.06 22.35
C GLN A 216 5.98 -15.51 21.90
N SER A 217 6.54 -16.16 20.89
CA SER A 217 7.82 -15.84 20.28
C SER A 217 7.85 -14.39 19.78
N GLY A 218 8.63 -13.55 20.45
CA GLY A 218 9.67 -12.69 19.87
C GLY A 218 9.31 -11.52 18.95
N LEU A 219 8.13 -11.49 18.31
CA LEU A 219 7.71 -10.36 17.45
C LEU A 219 6.40 -9.70 17.89
N ALA A 220 5.66 -10.32 18.82
CA ALA A 220 4.41 -9.76 19.36
C ALA A 220 4.62 -8.75 20.51
N SER A 221 5.83 -8.22 20.71
CA SER A 221 6.14 -7.27 21.80
C SER A 221 7.20 -6.23 21.46
N ARG A 222 7.29 -5.79 20.21
CA ARG A 222 7.59 -4.37 20.02
C ARG A 222 6.28 -3.66 20.31
N GLU A 223 6.28 -2.74 21.29
CA GLU A 223 5.13 -1.92 21.61
C GLU A 223 4.48 -1.44 20.32
N THR A 224 3.15 -1.40 20.31
CA THR A 224 2.37 -0.77 19.25
C THR A 224 2.70 0.72 19.32
N ASP A 225 3.86 1.09 18.80
CA ASP A 225 4.34 2.45 18.80
C ASP A 225 3.44 3.17 17.81
N THR A 226 2.57 4.01 18.37
CA THR A 226 1.83 5.01 17.61
C THR A 226 2.70 6.25 17.57
N LEU A 227 3.27 6.57 16.41
CA LEU A 227 3.95 7.84 16.25
C LEU A 227 2.90 8.94 16.29
N THR A 228 2.91 9.76 17.34
CA THR A 228 1.99 10.91 17.48
C THR A 228 2.63 12.23 17.06
N ARG A 229 3.97 12.27 16.97
CA ARG A 229 4.76 13.47 16.68
C ARG A 229 5.98 13.11 15.82
N PRO A 230 6.50 14.05 15.02
CA PRO A 230 7.73 13.81 14.29
C PRO A 230 8.87 13.53 15.27
N SER A 231 9.67 12.49 14.98
CA SER A 231 10.91 12.24 15.69
C SER A 231 11.93 13.31 15.32
N ILE A 232 12.63 13.85 16.33
CA ILE A 232 13.78 14.73 16.14
C ILE A 232 14.97 13.99 16.75
N ILE A 233 15.96 13.70 15.91
CA ILE A 233 17.18 13.00 16.31
C ILE A 233 18.35 13.89 15.89
N THR A 234 19.08 14.42 16.86
CA THR A 234 20.19 15.35 16.61
C THR A 234 21.28 14.69 15.77
N GLY A 235 21.68 15.33 14.67
CA GLY A 235 22.68 14.81 13.73
C GLY A 235 22.13 13.80 12.71
N TYR A 236 20.81 13.67 12.62
CA TYR A 236 20.14 12.78 11.68
C TYR A 236 19.00 13.49 10.94
N THR A 237 18.90 13.19 9.65
CA THR A 237 17.73 13.46 8.83
C THR A 237 16.75 12.30 8.99
N VAL A 238 15.63 12.56 9.68
CA VAL A 238 14.57 11.56 9.86
C VAL A 238 13.64 11.55 8.64
N LEU A 239 13.44 10.37 8.06
CA LEU A 239 12.66 10.16 6.84
C LEU A 239 11.51 9.20 7.09
N TYR A 240 10.39 9.41 6.40
CA TYR A 240 9.14 8.70 6.59
C TYR A 240 8.59 8.20 5.25
N LYS A 241 7.93 7.05 5.28
CA LYS A 241 7.19 6.50 4.16
C LYS A 241 5.92 5.80 4.65
N ALA A 242 4.77 6.18 4.10
CA ALA A 242 3.55 5.42 4.32
C ALA A 242 3.45 4.26 3.34
N VAL A 243 3.11 3.08 3.83
CA VAL A 243 2.90 1.86 3.03
C VAL A 243 1.70 1.09 3.58
N ASP A 244 1.05 0.30 2.74
CA ASP A 244 0.12 -0.70 3.26
C ASP A 244 0.88 -1.79 4.00
N GLN A 245 0.25 -2.35 5.02
CA GLN A 245 0.91 -3.30 5.90
C GLN A 245 1.29 -4.61 5.19
N ALA A 246 0.48 -5.07 4.23
CA ALA A 246 0.74 -6.33 3.55
C ALA A 246 2.09 -6.28 2.80
N ARG A 247 2.47 -5.11 2.26
CA ARG A 247 3.76 -4.91 1.58
C ARG A 247 4.97 -5.08 2.48
N ILE A 248 4.90 -4.75 3.77
CA ILE A 248 6.08 -4.87 4.66
C ILE A 248 6.28 -6.29 5.18
N ASN A 249 5.52 -7.27 4.69
CA ASN A 249 5.75 -8.64 5.08
C ASN A 249 7.11 -9.15 4.55
N GLY A 250 7.89 -9.75 5.44
CA GLY A 250 9.27 -10.17 5.13
C GLY A 250 10.31 -9.05 5.16
N LEU A 251 9.90 -7.80 5.49
CA LEU A 251 10.83 -6.68 5.66
C LEU A 251 11.86 -6.98 6.77
N PHE A 252 11.42 -7.63 7.85
CA PHE A 252 12.30 -8.13 8.90
C PHE A 252 12.35 -9.65 8.93
N ASP A 253 13.52 -10.20 9.26
CA ASP A 253 13.69 -11.61 9.57
C ASP A 253 13.16 -11.97 10.97
N HIS A 254 13.35 -13.23 11.39
CA HIS A 254 12.94 -13.71 12.71
C HIS A 254 13.75 -13.09 13.87
N GLN A 255 14.91 -12.50 13.59
CA GLN A 255 15.77 -11.81 14.55
C GLN A 255 15.45 -10.31 14.65
N GLY A 256 14.61 -9.79 13.76
CA GLY A 256 14.24 -8.38 13.69
C GLY A 256 15.20 -7.53 12.84
N SER A 257 16.12 -8.15 12.11
CA SER A 257 17.03 -7.50 11.17
C SER A 257 16.32 -7.26 9.84
N ILE A 258 16.71 -6.21 9.12
CA ILE A 258 16.22 -5.95 7.76
C ILE A 258 16.63 -7.13 6.87
N ASN A 259 15.69 -7.65 6.09
CA ASN A 259 15.90 -8.78 5.18
C ASN A 259 15.27 -8.54 3.79
N GLY A 260 14.17 -7.79 3.73
CA GLY A 260 13.42 -7.59 2.49
C GLY A 260 13.17 -6.12 2.18
N ILE A 261 14.21 -5.27 2.17
CA ILE A 261 14.04 -3.83 1.99
C ILE A 261 13.38 -3.48 0.64
N GLY A 262 13.60 -4.30 -0.39
CA GLY A 262 12.96 -4.20 -1.70
C GLY A 262 11.42 -4.09 -1.67
N SER A 263 10.78 -4.55 -0.60
CA SER A 263 9.34 -4.34 -0.36
C SER A 263 8.93 -2.85 -0.30
N LEU A 264 9.87 -1.96 0.01
CA LEU A 264 9.68 -0.50 0.10
C LEU A 264 9.88 0.23 -1.22
N LEU A 265 10.21 -0.47 -2.31
CA LEU A 265 10.36 0.14 -3.64
C LEU A 265 9.03 0.74 -4.13
N SER A 266 9.09 1.91 -4.74
CA SER A 266 7.91 2.59 -5.29
C SER A 266 8.21 3.26 -6.62
N PRO A 267 7.22 3.45 -7.50
CA PRO A 267 7.34 4.40 -8.60
C PRO A 267 7.76 5.78 -8.07
N THR A 268 8.55 6.52 -8.85
CA THR A 268 9.14 7.79 -8.44
C THR A 268 9.04 8.84 -9.53
N ASP A 269 9.22 10.11 -9.15
CA ASP A 269 9.33 11.25 -10.05
C ASP A 269 10.70 11.37 -10.72
N PHE A 270 11.70 10.62 -10.26
CA PHE A 270 13.10 10.79 -10.65
C PHE A 270 13.68 9.58 -11.39
N SER A 271 12.83 8.66 -11.83
CA SER A 271 13.22 7.54 -12.69
C SER A 271 12.18 7.24 -13.75
N ARG A 272 12.67 6.93 -14.95
CA ARG A 272 11.86 6.54 -16.11
C ARG A 272 11.22 5.17 -15.96
N THR A 273 11.98 4.21 -15.43
CA THR A 273 11.64 2.78 -15.47
C THR A 273 11.91 2.07 -14.16
N LYS A 274 12.82 2.59 -13.31
CA LYS A 274 13.18 1.94 -12.07
C LYS A 274 12.18 2.33 -10.98
N ARG A 275 11.87 1.38 -10.10
CA ARG A 275 11.29 1.70 -8.80
C ARG A 275 12.43 2.08 -7.88
N MET A 276 12.21 3.05 -6.99
CA MET A 276 13.23 3.59 -6.10
C MET A 276 12.72 3.60 -4.66
N PHE A 277 13.64 3.70 -3.69
CA PHE A 277 13.27 3.86 -2.28
C PHE A 277 12.96 5.33 -1.99
N CYS A 278 11.67 5.68 -2.07
CA CYS A 278 11.21 7.05 -1.84
C CYS A 278 10.73 7.25 -0.40
N PHE A 279 11.31 8.23 0.29
CA PHE A 279 10.91 8.71 1.61
C PHE A 279 10.76 10.23 1.63
N THR A 280 10.06 10.78 2.61
CA THR A 280 9.93 12.23 2.82
C THR A 280 10.29 12.61 4.26
N PRO A 281 10.97 13.75 4.51
CA PRO A 281 11.14 14.27 5.87
C PRO A 281 9.84 14.85 6.44
N ASP A 282 8.81 15.06 5.61
CA ASP A 282 7.53 15.62 6.00
C ASP A 282 6.63 14.58 6.67
N TYR A 283 6.76 14.45 7.99
CA TYR A 283 5.93 13.53 8.77
C TYR A 283 4.41 13.78 8.60
N SER A 284 3.98 15.03 8.46
CA SER A 284 2.56 15.35 8.21
C SER A 284 2.06 14.81 6.87
N LEU A 285 2.92 14.83 5.84
CA LEU A 285 2.62 14.23 4.53
C LEU A 285 2.56 12.71 4.64
N ALA A 286 3.52 12.08 5.32
CA ALA A 286 3.50 10.64 5.55
C ALA A 286 2.26 10.19 6.34
N ARG A 287 1.83 10.94 7.37
CA ARG A 287 0.56 10.68 8.07
C ARG A 287 -0.64 10.79 7.15
N LYS A 288 -0.69 11.81 6.29
CA LYS A 288 -1.78 11.99 5.32
C LYS A 288 -1.83 10.84 4.31
N GLN A 289 -0.67 10.38 3.83
CA GLN A 289 -0.58 9.22 2.96
C GLN A 289 -1.04 7.94 3.67
N ALA A 290 -0.64 7.72 4.92
CA ALA A 290 -1.09 6.56 5.71
C ALA A 290 -2.60 6.59 5.97
N ALA A 291 -3.14 7.76 6.31
CA ALA A 291 -4.59 7.97 6.44
C ALA A 291 -5.32 7.68 5.13
N TRP A 292 -4.73 8.05 3.99
CA TRP A 292 -5.30 7.77 2.67
C TRP A 292 -5.31 6.29 2.31
N ILE A 293 -4.21 5.59 2.59
CA ILE A 293 -4.11 4.12 2.46
C ILE A 293 -5.18 3.46 3.34
N LYS A 294 -5.27 3.86 4.61
CA LYS A 294 -6.22 3.28 5.58
C LYS A 294 -7.67 3.54 5.17
N ARG A 295 -7.99 4.73 4.66
CA ARG A 295 -9.35 5.10 4.22
C ARG A 295 -9.87 4.18 3.11
N ARG A 296 -8.99 3.68 2.24
CA ARG A 296 -9.34 2.83 1.09
C ARG A 296 -9.44 1.34 1.44
N GLY A 297 -9.15 0.94 2.68
CA GLY A 297 -9.44 -0.41 3.18
C GLY A 297 -8.36 -1.04 4.07
N PRO A 298 -7.13 -1.24 3.58
CA PRO A 298 -6.15 -2.06 4.28
C PRO A 298 -5.54 -1.36 5.50
N PRO A 299 -4.97 -2.10 6.45
CA PRO A 299 -4.08 -1.53 7.46
C PRO A 299 -2.92 -0.78 6.79
N ALA A 300 -2.58 0.38 7.35
CA ALA A 300 -1.47 1.20 6.89
C ALA A 300 -0.40 1.24 7.98
N VAL A 301 0.85 1.46 7.57
CA VAL A 301 1.97 1.70 8.48
C VAL A 301 2.80 2.87 7.98
N ILE A 302 3.51 3.52 8.90
CA ILE A 302 4.54 4.51 8.59
C ILE A 302 5.89 3.89 8.93
N VAL A 303 6.72 3.69 7.92
CA VAL A 303 8.13 3.32 8.08
C VAL A 303 8.91 4.60 8.31
N GLN A 304 9.67 4.65 9.40
CA GLN A 304 10.61 5.71 9.71
C GLN A 304 12.03 5.16 9.64
N ILE A 305 12.94 5.92 9.07
CA ILE A 305 14.39 5.71 9.13
C ILE A 305 15.07 7.01 9.57
N ALA A 306 16.29 6.92 10.08
CA ALA A 306 17.10 8.10 10.38
C ALA A 306 18.46 7.94 9.68
N VAL A 307 18.77 8.88 8.79
CA VAL A 307 20.03 8.89 8.04
C VAL A 307 20.96 9.92 8.68
N GLN A 308 22.21 9.58 8.93
CA GLN A 308 23.16 10.53 9.53
C GLN A 308 23.37 11.73 8.61
N ASP A 309 23.31 12.94 9.17
CA ASP A 309 23.53 14.16 8.40
C ASP A 309 24.94 14.17 7.80
N SER A 310 25.93 13.70 8.57
CA SER A 310 27.31 13.54 8.10
C SER A 310 27.40 12.64 6.88
N ALA A 311 26.68 11.51 6.87
CA ALA A 311 26.69 10.57 5.75
C ALA A 311 26.13 11.18 4.46
N ILE A 312 25.12 12.05 4.55
CA ILE A 312 24.58 12.78 3.39
C ILE A 312 25.57 13.87 2.95
N THR A 313 26.11 14.65 3.90
CA THR A 313 26.99 15.78 3.58
C THR A 313 28.38 15.37 3.08
N SER A 314 28.81 14.13 3.36
CA SER A 314 30.10 13.59 2.91
C SER A 314 30.03 12.83 1.60
N MET A 315 28.85 12.71 0.96
CA MET A 315 28.72 12.04 -0.34
C MET A 315 29.49 12.79 -1.43
N ASP A 316 30.06 12.04 -2.36
CA ASP A 316 30.67 12.63 -3.54
C ASP A 316 29.58 13.33 -4.39
N PRO A 317 29.90 14.47 -5.04
CA PRO A 317 28.90 15.23 -5.81
C PRO A 317 28.22 14.45 -6.95
N ASP A 318 28.82 13.36 -7.41
CA ASP A 318 28.24 12.48 -8.42
C ASP A 318 27.21 11.51 -7.81
N ASP A 319 27.43 11.08 -6.56
CA ASP A 319 26.57 10.15 -5.81
C ASP A 319 25.30 10.82 -5.25
N ILE A 320 25.34 12.13 -5.06
CA ILE A 320 24.19 12.91 -4.58
C ILE A 320 23.75 13.96 -5.60
N GLN A 321 22.48 13.86 -6.04
CA GLN A 321 21.91 14.83 -6.95
C GLN A 321 20.72 15.55 -6.34
N CYS A 322 20.61 16.85 -6.64
CA CYS A 322 19.49 17.68 -6.20
C CYS A 322 18.63 18.11 -7.39
N ALA A 323 17.31 18.07 -7.22
CA ALA A 323 16.34 18.53 -8.21
C ALA A 323 15.17 19.23 -7.51
N PHE A 324 15.20 20.56 -7.45
CA PHE A 324 14.15 21.36 -6.80
C PHE A 324 13.37 22.19 -7.80
N TRP A 325 12.05 22.21 -7.63
CA TRP A 325 11.17 23.11 -8.37
C TRP A 325 11.42 24.57 -7.94
N PRO A 326 11.34 25.57 -8.85
CA PRO A 326 10.95 25.48 -10.27
C PRO A 326 12.12 25.34 -11.26
N ASN A 327 13.30 24.89 -10.81
CA ASN A 327 14.51 24.89 -11.64
C ASN A 327 14.35 23.99 -12.87
N SER A 328 15.09 24.32 -13.95
CA SER A 328 15.05 23.56 -15.22
C SER A 328 15.36 22.08 -15.02
N ASN A 329 16.38 21.74 -14.23
CA ASN A 329 16.76 20.35 -13.98
C ASN A 329 15.61 19.52 -13.38
N TRP A 330 14.82 20.10 -12.47
CA TRP A 330 13.66 19.42 -11.91
C TRP A 330 12.58 19.22 -12.98
N ARG A 331 12.28 20.26 -13.77
CA ARG A 331 11.24 20.20 -14.81
C ARG A 331 11.56 19.14 -15.86
N GLU A 332 12.79 19.12 -16.35
CA GLU A 332 13.28 18.14 -17.32
C GLU A 332 13.26 16.72 -16.73
N LEU A 333 13.83 16.54 -15.54
CA LEU A 333 13.89 15.22 -14.87
C LEU A 333 12.51 14.62 -14.64
N VAL A 334 11.61 15.38 -14.05
CA VAL A 334 10.25 14.91 -13.75
C VAL A 334 9.48 14.63 -15.03
N TRP A 335 9.55 15.53 -16.03
CA TRP A 335 8.86 15.32 -17.29
C TRP A 335 9.33 14.05 -17.99
N HIS A 336 10.64 13.84 -18.12
CA HIS A 336 11.19 12.63 -18.74
C HIS A 336 10.83 11.36 -17.96
N SER A 337 10.85 11.42 -16.62
CA SER A 337 10.51 10.29 -15.76
C SER A 337 9.03 9.93 -15.90
N ARG A 338 8.13 10.92 -15.80
CA ARG A 338 6.68 10.73 -15.84
C ARG A 338 6.15 10.33 -17.21
N THR A 339 6.76 10.83 -18.29
CA THR A 339 6.40 10.48 -19.68
C THR A 339 7.14 9.25 -20.22
N LYS A 340 7.97 8.62 -19.38
CA LYS A 340 8.81 7.45 -19.72
C LYS A 340 9.74 7.69 -20.92
N ARG A 341 10.08 8.94 -21.23
CA ARG A 341 10.98 9.30 -22.33
C ARG A 341 12.43 9.11 -21.94
N ARG A 342 13.27 8.75 -22.91
CA ARG A 342 14.71 8.55 -22.69
C ARG A 342 15.35 9.81 -22.13
N PHE A 343 16.19 9.67 -21.11
CA PHE A 343 16.94 10.79 -20.53
C PHE A 343 17.98 11.33 -21.54
N PRO A 344 18.06 12.65 -21.72
CA PRO A 344 19.19 13.28 -22.39
C PRO A 344 20.46 13.13 -21.53
N ASN A 345 21.63 13.38 -22.09
CA ASN A 345 22.92 13.09 -21.45
C ASN A 345 23.08 13.82 -20.11
N GLU A 346 22.56 15.03 -20.02
CA GLU A 346 22.64 15.92 -18.86
C GLU A 346 21.85 15.39 -17.65
N LEU A 347 20.86 14.52 -17.90
CA LEU A 347 20.04 13.90 -16.85
C LEU A 347 20.52 12.50 -16.45
N LYS A 348 21.52 11.92 -17.15
CA LYS A 348 22.04 10.57 -16.82
C LYS A 348 22.59 10.50 -15.40
N LYS A 349 23.20 11.59 -14.91
CA LYS A 349 23.67 11.70 -13.53
C LYS A 349 22.61 11.38 -12.47
N TYR A 350 21.33 11.62 -12.75
CA TYR A 350 20.25 11.25 -11.81
C TYR A 350 19.96 9.75 -11.79
N ASN A 351 20.23 9.05 -12.90
CA ASN A 351 20.05 7.59 -12.96
C ASN A 351 21.17 6.84 -12.23
N ASP A 352 22.35 7.46 -12.12
CA ASP A 352 23.57 6.86 -11.60
C ASP A 352 23.82 7.28 -10.14
N ALA A 353 23.13 8.30 -9.62
CA ALA A 353 23.24 8.76 -8.24
C ALA A 353 22.74 7.73 -7.22
N ILE A 354 23.44 7.62 -6.10
CA ILE A 354 23.04 6.86 -4.91
C ILE A 354 21.80 7.49 -4.27
N LEU A 355 21.78 8.82 -4.15
CA LEU A 355 20.69 9.59 -3.52
C LEU A 355 20.28 10.79 -4.38
N ILE A 356 18.97 10.90 -4.62
CA ILE A 356 18.37 12.10 -5.20
C ILE A 356 17.50 12.78 -4.15
N ILE A 357 17.75 14.07 -3.90
CA ILE A 357 16.90 14.91 -3.05
C ILE A 357 16.16 15.89 -3.94
N GLY A 358 14.82 15.88 -3.91
CA GLY A 358 14.07 16.76 -4.79
C GLY A 358 12.62 17.01 -4.42
N THR A 359 12.03 18.00 -5.09
CA THR A 359 10.62 18.35 -4.89
C THR A 359 9.70 17.25 -5.40
N ILE A 360 8.69 16.87 -4.61
CA ILE A 360 7.69 15.88 -5.00
C ILE A 360 6.76 16.47 -6.06
N ALA A 361 6.62 15.77 -7.18
CA ALA A 361 5.75 16.20 -8.25
C ALA A 361 4.29 15.89 -7.92
N ASN A 362 3.38 16.73 -8.40
CA ASN A 362 1.95 16.59 -8.25
C ASN A 362 1.33 16.36 -9.64
N ARG A 363 0.15 15.74 -9.69
CA ARG A 363 -0.54 15.27 -10.91
C ARG A 363 -0.03 13.92 -11.45
N PRO A 364 -0.89 13.16 -12.15
CA PRO A 364 -0.49 11.91 -12.79
C PRO A 364 0.37 12.14 -14.04
N SER A 365 0.99 11.07 -14.54
CA SER A 365 1.78 11.08 -15.78
C SER A 365 1.06 11.71 -16.98
N ALA A 366 -0.25 11.47 -17.14
CA ALA A 366 -1.06 12.06 -18.22
C ALA A 366 -1.02 13.60 -18.25
N TYR A 367 -0.90 14.26 -17.10
CA TYR A 367 -0.75 15.72 -17.02
C TYR A 367 0.56 16.21 -17.68
N TYR A 368 1.63 15.43 -17.53
CA TYR A 368 2.95 15.74 -18.08
C TYR A 368 3.07 15.41 -19.56
N GLU A 369 2.38 14.37 -20.03
CA GLU A 369 2.34 13.97 -21.44
C GLU A 369 1.73 15.04 -22.34
N GLN A 370 0.83 15.86 -21.79
CA GLN A 370 0.16 16.96 -22.49
C GLN A 370 0.94 18.29 -22.46
N ARG A 371 2.14 18.32 -21.87
CA ARG A 371 2.90 19.56 -21.63
C ARG A 371 4.35 19.41 -22.06
N SER A 372 5.03 20.53 -22.25
CA SER A 372 6.48 20.57 -22.37
C SER A 372 7.14 20.78 -20.98
N PRO A 373 8.41 20.41 -20.79
CA PRO A 373 9.15 20.73 -19.57
C PRO A 373 9.10 22.22 -19.22
N THR A 374 9.12 23.11 -20.21
CA THR A 374 9.11 24.57 -19.99
C THR A 374 7.81 25.07 -19.36
N ASP A 375 6.69 24.37 -19.53
CA ASP A 375 5.37 24.74 -19.00
C ASP A 375 5.18 24.36 -17.52
N LEU A 376 6.11 23.59 -16.94
CA LEU A 376 6.00 23.03 -15.59
C LEU A 376 6.43 24.02 -14.48
N THR A 377 5.98 25.27 -14.57
CA THR A 377 6.39 26.38 -13.68
C THR A 377 5.35 26.77 -12.65
N THR A 378 4.18 26.14 -12.66
CA THR A 378 3.07 26.49 -11.75
C THR A 378 3.11 25.67 -10.46
N GLU A 379 2.54 26.21 -9.38
CA GLU A 379 2.42 25.48 -8.10
C GLU A 379 1.57 24.20 -8.22
N ALA A 380 0.75 24.08 -9.26
CA ALA A 380 -0.05 22.88 -9.52
C ALA A 380 0.80 21.63 -9.80
N CYS A 381 2.08 21.81 -10.19
CA CYS A 381 3.01 20.73 -10.52
C CYS A 381 3.69 20.09 -9.31
N VAL A 382 3.49 20.62 -8.09
CA VAL A 382 4.23 20.20 -6.89
C VAL A 382 3.31 19.95 -5.70
N VAL A 383 3.69 18.98 -4.86
CA VAL A 383 2.95 18.72 -3.62
C VAL A 383 3.29 19.82 -2.60
N ARG A 384 2.26 20.39 -1.97
CA ARG A 384 2.40 21.46 -0.97
C ARG A 384 2.09 20.93 0.41
N VAL A 385 2.95 21.28 1.37
CA VAL A 385 2.81 20.92 2.79
C VAL A 385 2.87 22.19 3.62
N ARG A 386 2.22 22.19 4.79
CA ARG A 386 2.28 23.31 5.72
C ARG A 386 3.72 23.45 6.21
N GLY A 387 4.29 24.64 6.06
CA GLY A 387 5.63 24.97 6.54
C GLY A 387 5.69 25.07 8.07
N PRO A 388 6.91 25.08 8.64
CA PRO A 388 7.11 25.22 10.09
C PRO A 388 6.65 26.58 10.64
N ASN A 389 6.65 27.62 9.79
CA ASN A 389 6.11 28.93 10.12
C ASN A 389 4.59 28.93 9.92
N LYS A 390 3.83 29.35 10.95
CA LYS A 390 2.37 29.22 11.14
C LYS A 390 1.45 29.79 10.02
N GLY A 391 1.93 30.16 8.85
CA GLY A 391 1.11 30.70 7.75
C GLY A 391 1.58 30.42 6.31
N GLY A 392 2.68 29.67 6.08
CA GLY A 392 3.19 29.44 4.73
C GLY A 392 3.08 27.99 4.28
N TYR A 393 2.69 27.74 3.03
CA TYR A 393 2.90 26.45 2.37
C TYR A 393 4.31 26.39 1.79
N ARG A 394 4.94 25.22 1.84
CA ARG A 394 6.21 24.92 1.16
C ARG A 394 6.04 23.72 0.23
N THR A 395 6.97 23.57 -0.70
CA THR A 395 7.04 22.35 -1.52
C THR A 395 7.52 21.18 -0.66
N ALA A 396 6.84 20.04 -0.80
CA ALA A 396 7.26 18.81 -0.18
C ALA A 396 8.50 18.26 -0.89
N VAL A 397 9.38 17.62 -0.13
CA VAL A 397 10.64 17.05 -0.63
C VAL A 397 10.62 15.54 -0.42
N GLN A 398 11.25 14.81 -1.32
CA GLN A 398 11.54 13.39 -1.18
C GLN A 398 13.04 13.12 -1.29
N TYR A 399 13.46 12.10 -0.56
CA TYR A 399 14.76 11.46 -0.60
C TYR A 399 14.55 10.14 -1.32
N VAL A 400 15.24 9.97 -2.44
CA VAL A 400 15.07 8.84 -3.36
C VAL A 400 16.39 8.12 -3.46
N PHE A 401 16.49 6.95 -2.83
CA PHE A 401 17.67 6.10 -2.89
C PHE A 401 17.56 5.14 -4.07
N SER A 402 18.69 4.95 -4.76
CA SER A 402 18.80 4.01 -5.87
C SER A 402 18.58 2.56 -5.39
N PRO A 403 17.90 1.70 -6.17
CA PRO A 403 17.77 0.27 -5.91
C PRO A 403 18.99 -0.52 -6.39
N GLU A 404 19.96 0.13 -7.03
CA GLU A 404 21.21 -0.52 -7.41
C GLU A 404 22.07 -0.75 -6.16
N ASP A 405 22.98 -1.72 -6.24
CA ASP A 405 23.74 -2.25 -5.10
C ASP A 405 24.26 -1.18 -4.13
N GLU A 406 24.87 -0.09 -4.61
CA GLU A 406 25.42 0.99 -3.77
C GLU A 406 24.34 1.80 -3.04
N GLY A 407 23.23 2.11 -3.72
CA GLY A 407 22.10 2.85 -3.15
C GLY A 407 21.31 2.03 -2.13
N GLU A 408 21.10 0.75 -2.43
CA GLU A 408 20.45 -0.18 -1.52
C GLU A 408 21.31 -0.41 -0.28
N THR A 409 22.61 -0.71 -0.46
CA THR A 409 23.56 -0.90 0.64
C THR A 409 23.65 0.33 1.52
N PHE A 410 23.77 1.53 0.93
CA PHE A 410 23.77 2.77 1.69
C PHE A 410 22.51 2.92 2.55
N LEU A 411 21.33 2.67 1.97
CA LEU A 411 20.08 2.78 2.70
C LEU A 411 19.98 1.74 3.82
N GLU A 412 20.38 0.49 3.56
CA GLU A 412 20.39 -0.58 4.56
C GLU A 412 21.31 -0.27 5.73
N ASP A 413 22.52 0.20 5.47
CA ASP A 413 23.48 0.60 6.51
C ASP A 413 22.89 1.67 7.43
N GLN A 414 22.28 2.70 6.84
CA GLN A 414 21.67 3.80 7.60
C GLN A 414 20.39 3.37 8.33
N ALA A 415 19.62 2.44 7.75
CA ALA A 415 18.34 2.01 8.29
C ALA A 415 18.44 0.84 9.30
N SER A 416 19.50 0.03 9.24
CA SER A 416 19.68 -1.21 10.02
C SER A 416 19.39 -1.06 11.52
N SER A 417 19.84 0.06 12.11
CA SER A 417 19.67 0.36 13.53
C SER A 417 18.58 1.41 13.82
N THR A 418 18.07 2.09 12.78
CA THR A 418 17.18 3.25 12.94
C THR A 418 15.77 3.01 12.44
N MET A 419 15.54 1.94 11.67
CA MET A 419 14.24 1.64 11.08
C MET A 419 13.21 1.30 12.15
N LYS A 420 12.09 2.01 12.12
CA LYS A 420 10.93 1.79 12.98
C LYS A 420 9.66 1.71 12.13
N ILE A 421 8.72 0.86 12.56
CA ILE A 421 7.41 0.74 11.92
C ILE A 421 6.36 1.17 12.93
N PHE A 422 5.55 2.14 12.52
CA PHE A 422 4.46 2.67 13.31
C PHE A 422 3.13 2.28 12.67
N HIS A 423 2.27 1.61 13.42
CA HIS A 423 0.95 1.21 12.93
C HIS A 423 0.04 2.44 12.76
N PHE A 424 -0.73 2.45 11.69
CA PHE A 424 -1.75 3.47 11.41
C PHE A 424 -3.10 2.79 11.23
N GLY A 425 -3.80 2.59 12.35
CA GLY A 425 -5.08 1.92 12.45
C GLY A 425 -6.26 2.89 12.40
N THR A 426 -7.43 2.37 12.76
CA THR A 426 -8.68 3.16 12.84
C THR A 426 -8.60 4.30 13.86
N PRO A 427 -8.06 4.11 15.08
CA PRO A 427 -7.91 5.21 16.05
C PRO A 427 -7.05 6.37 15.51
N GLU A 428 -5.97 6.06 14.80
CA GLU A 428 -5.08 7.05 14.21
C GLU A 428 -5.77 7.82 13.06
N LEU A 429 -6.55 7.11 12.24
CA LEU A 429 -7.37 7.73 11.18
C LEU A 429 -8.42 8.68 11.77
N GLU A 430 -9.11 8.28 12.83
CA GLU A 430 -10.10 9.13 13.51
C GLU A 430 -9.45 10.35 14.14
N SER A 431 -8.30 10.17 14.80
CA SER A 431 -7.53 11.27 15.38
C SER A 431 -7.08 12.25 14.30
N TRP A 432 -6.49 11.75 13.20
CA TRP A 432 -6.09 12.56 12.05
C TRP A 432 -7.29 13.30 11.44
N ALA A 433 -8.44 12.63 11.29
CA ALA A 433 -9.65 13.24 10.76
C ALA A 433 -10.18 14.37 11.67
N LYS A 434 -10.13 14.21 13.00
CA LYS A 434 -10.51 15.26 13.97
C LYS A 434 -9.55 16.46 13.94
N GLU A 435 -8.25 16.21 13.79
CA GLU A 435 -7.24 17.26 13.65
C GLU A 435 -7.43 18.08 12.36
N ASN A 436 -7.81 17.42 11.26
CA ASN A 436 -7.90 18.04 9.93
C ASN A 436 -9.31 18.50 9.53
N SER A 437 -10.35 18.19 10.32
CA SER A 437 -11.72 18.70 10.13
C SER A 437 -11.94 20.08 10.77
N ARG A 438 -11.09 20.47 11.74
CA ARG A 438 -11.10 21.82 12.34
C ARG A 438 -10.49 22.90 11.45
N PHE A 439 -9.86 22.47 10.36
CA PHE A 439 -9.35 23.36 9.33
C PHE A 439 -10.27 23.18 8.14
N ASP A 440 -11.28 24.04 8.06
CA ASP A 440 -12.02 24.24 6.82
C ASP A 440 -10.95 24.59 5.77
N TRP A 441 -10.72 23.68 4.81
CA TRP A 441 -9.85 23.94 3.67
C TRP A 441 -10.62 24.88 2.74
N GLY A 442 -10.91 26.09 3.22
CA GLY A 442 -11.52 27.15 2.45
C GLY A 442 -10.49 27.68 1.48
N VAL A 443 -10.39 27.04 0.30
CA VAL A 443 -10.10 27.64 -1.01
C VAL A 443 -10.75 26.79 -2.09
#